data_AF-A0A8S2Y441-F1
#
_entry.id   AF-A0A8S2Y441-F1
#
_cell.length_a   1.000
_cell.length_b   1.000
_cell.length_c   1.000
_cell.angle_alpha   90.00
_cell.angle_beta   90.00
_cell.angle_gamma   90.00
#
_symmetry.space_group_name_H-M   'P 1'
#
loop_
_entity.id
_entity.type
_entity.pdbx_description
1 polymer ?
#
loop_
_entity_poly.entity_id
_entity_poly.type
_entity_poly.pdbx_seq_one_letter_code
_entity_poly.pdbx_strand_id
1 'polypeptide(L)'
;YIKDVGVKSRITIEYNGQWLEGIVSKCNCTLIRVYIPSLNKQEWLYRGSLRLQPLFNSLTTNVTTYDDEPTSKRLAIDLQQHQEHRCTNACEKSLPLARKCNFLMIPLNYGWRRQVRNDLGTIVYISPCGQAFTDRERLHLYLRQINSCLTMNLFSFEMDCRATQKYNLINPPII
;
A
#
# COMPACT_ATOMS: atom_id res chain seq x y z
N TYR A 1 7.48 -9.95 12.47
CA TYR A 1 8.87 -9.76 12.00
C TYR A 1 9.54 -11.13 11.93
N ILE A 2 10.43 -11.38 10.97
CA ILE A 2 11.04 -12.71 10.79
C ILE A 2 12.21 -12.88 11.77
N LYS A 3 12.13 -13.90 12.63
CA LYS A 3 13.12 -14.19 13.67
C LYS A 3 14.28 -15.03 13.13
N ASP A 4 13.97 -16.06 12.34
CA ASP A 4 14.89 -17.14 12.00
C ASP A 4 15.36 -17.12 10.54
N VAL A 5 15.89 -15.97 10.09
CA VAL A 5 16.51 -15.84 8.77
C VAL A 5 18.03 -15.73 8.92
N GLY A 6 18.72 -16.74 8.39
CA GLY A 6 20.18 -16.84 8.37
C GLY A 6 20.80 -16.30 7.08
N VAL A 7 22.10 -16.08 7.12
CA VAL A 7 22.89 -15.76 5.92
C VAL A 7 22.88 -16.98 4.99
N LYS A 8 22.83 -16.75 3.67
CA LYS A 8 22.64 -17.71 2.57
C LYS A 8 21.24 -18.31 2.46
N SER A 9 20.31 -18.01 3.36
CA SER A 9 18.91 -18.43 3.20
C SER A 9 18.28 -17.80 1.95
N ARG A 10 17.53 -18.60 1.20
CA ARG A 10 16.65 -18.09 0.13
C ARG A 10 15.44 -17.43 0.76
N ILE A 11 15.08 -16.27 0.25
CA ILE A 11 13.90 -15.53 0.67
C ILE A 11 13.29 -14.84 -0.53
N THR A 12 12.00 -15.06 -0.76
CA THR A 12 11.29 -14.30 -1.77
C THR A 12 11.00 -12.92 -1.21
N ILE A 13 11.44 -11.91 -1.93
CA ILE A 13 11.18 -10.52 -1.62
C ILE A 13 10.40 -9.88 -2.74
N GLU A 14 9.68 -8.81 -2.45
CA GLU A 14 9.18 -7.98 -3.51
C GLU A 14 10.15 -6.87 -3.89
N TYR A 15 10.27 -6.67 -5.19
CA TYR A 15 10.86 -5.53 -5.84
C TYR A 15 9.93 -5.05 -6.97
N ASN A 16 9.57 -3.76 -6.97
CA ASN A 16 8.75 -3.11 -8.02
C ASN A 16 7.47 -3.88 -8.42
N GLY A 17 6.68 -4.32 -7.44
CA GLY A 17 5.43 -5.03 -7.68
C GLY A 17 5.57 -6.52 -8.00
N GLN A 18 6.78 -7.07 -8.09
CA GLN A 18 7.02 -8.47 -8.43
C GLN A 18 7.71 -9.22 -7.30
N TRP A 19 7.29 -10.47 -7.06
CA TRP A 19 7.97 -11.37 -6.14
C TRP A 19 9.20 -11.97 -6.82
N LEU A 20 10.38 -11.58 -6.34
CA LEU A 20 11.67 -12.03 -6.83
C LEU A 20 12.34 -12.90 -5.78
N GLU A 21 13.02 -13.95 -6.22
CA GLU A 21 13.84 -14.74 -5.34
C GLU A 21 15.11 -13.97 -4.97
N GLY A 22 15.41 -13.91 -3.68
CA GLY A 22 16.61 -13.30 -3.13
C GLY A 22 17.38 -14.24 -2.22
N ILE A 23 18.64 -13.91 -1.98
CA ILE A 23 19.54 -14.63 -1.09
C ILE A 23 20.00 -13.68 -0.01
N VAL A 24 19.84 -14.06 1.25
CA VAL A 24 20.26 -13.24 2.38
C VAL A 24 21.78 -13.22 2.44
N SER A 25 22.37 -12.07 2.16
CA SER A 25 23.82 -11.88 2.14
C SER A 25 24.38 -11.47 3.50
N LYS A 26 23.60 -10.75 4.32
CA LYS A 26 23.96 -10.31 5.67
C LYS A 26 22.73 -10.20 6.58
N CYS A 27 22.92 -10.46 7.86
CA CYS A 27 21.90 -10.26 8.89
C CYS A 27 22.43 -9.30 9.96
N ASN A 28 21.71 -8.22 10.22
CA ASN A 28 21.91 -7.31 11.36
C ASN A 28 20.71 -7.47 12.32
N CYS A 29 20.71 -6.77 13.46
CA CYS A 29 19.66 -6.86 14.48
C CYS A 29 18.24 -6.74 13.88
N THR A 30 17.92 -5.63 13.23
CA THR A 30 16.59 -5.35 12.65
C THR A 30 16.53 -5.38 11.13
N LEU A 31 17.69 -5.44 10.46
CA LEU A 31 17.80 -5.39 9.01
C LEU A 31 18.42 -6.69 8.48
N ILE A 32 18.04 -7.05 7.25
CA ILE A 32 18.70 -8.08 6.46
C ILE A 32 19.13 -7.48 5.13
N ARG A 33 20.28 -7.87 4.60
CA ARG A 33 20.71 -7.50 3.26
C ARG A 33 20.44 -8.64 2.31
N VAL A 34 19.55 -8.44 1.35
CA VAL A 34 19.16 -9.44 0.37
C VAL A 34 19.85 -9.12 -0.96
N TYR A 35 20.50 -10.11 -1.55
CA TYR A 35 20.99 -10.08 -2.92
C TYR A 35 19.90 -10.65 -3.83
N ILE A 36 19.59 -9.93 -4.91
CA ILE A 36 18.55 -10.27 -5.89
C ILE A 36 19.28 -10.66 -7.19
N PRO A 37 19.44 -11.95 -7.50
CA PRO A 37 20.24 -12.39 -8.63
C PRO A 37 19.74 -11.87 -9.98
N SER A 38 18.42 -11.83 -10.17
CA SER A 38 17.80 -11.37 -11.43
C SER A 38 18.08 -9.90 -11.76
N LEU A 39 18.43 -9.09 -10.76
CA LEU A 39 18.73 -7.66 -10.92
C LEU A 39 20.21 -7.34 -10.67
N ASN A 40 21.03 -8.35 -10.32
CA ASN A 40 22.40 -8.19 -9.85
C ASN A 40 22.53 -7.07 -8.78
N LYS A 41 21.56 -6.98 -7.85
CA LYS A 41 21.43 -5.88 -6.89
C LYS A 41 21.40 -6.39 -5.47
N GLN A 42 21.90 -5.59 -4.53
CA GLN A 42 21.74 -5.82 -3.10
C GLN A 42 20.88 -4.73 -2.46
N GLU A 43 20.07 -5.11 -1.49
CA GLU A 43 19.17 -4.21 -0.80
C GLU A 43 19.05 -4.55 0.68
N TRP A 44 19.03 -3.51 1.53
CA TRP A 44 18.74 -3.66 2.94
C TRP A 44 17.24 -3.59 3.17
N LEU A 45 16.68 -4.62 3.81
CA LEU A 45 15.28 -4.71 4.17
C LEU A 45 15.13 -4.81 5.69
N TYR A 46 14.14 -4.10 6.21
CA TYR A 46 13.69 -4.30 7.58
C TYR A 46 13.07 -5.69 7.74
N ARG A 47 13.42 -6.41 8.81
CA ARG A 47 12.93 -7.77 9.12
C ARG A 47 11.42 -7.84 9.35
N GLY A 48 10.76 -6.70 9.55
CA GLY A 48 9.30 -6.57 9.62
C GLY A 48 8.66 -6.10 8.32
N SER A 49 9.43 -5.95 7.23
CA SER A 49 8.93 -5.45 5.96
C SER A 49 7.96 -6.44 5.32
N LEU A 50 6.82 -5.92 4.82
CA LEU A 50 5.86 -6.67 4.00
C LEU A 50 6.37 -6.95 2.58
N ARG A 51 7.59 -6.50 2.27
CA ARG A 51 8.34 -6.95 1.09
C ARG A 51 8.92 -8.35 1.29
N LEU A 52 8.92 -8.90 2.51
CA LEU A 52 9.30 -10.29 2.75
C LEU A 52 8.06 -11.18 2.63
N GLN A 53 8.03 -12.06 1.62
CA GLN A 53 6.83 -12.86 1.31
C GLN A 53 6.29 -13.67 2.50
N PRO A 54 7.12 -14.29 3.36
CA PRO A 54 6.62 -15.03 4.51
C PRO A 54 5.75 -14.16 5.43
N LEU A 55 6.14 -12.90 5.68
CA LEU A 55 5.36 -12.00 6.52
C LEU A 55 4.08 -11.53 5.85
N PHE A 56 4.13 -11.29 4.55
CA PHE A 56 2.96 -10.95 3.77
C PHE A 56 1.91 -12.06 3.83
N ASN A 57 2.33 -13.32 3.61
CA ASN A 57 1.46 -14.50 3.66
C ASN A 57 0.89 -14.74 5.08
N SER A 58 1.70 -14.62 6.12
CA SER A 58 1.22 -14.79 7.50
C SER A 58 0.13 -13.79 7.89
N LEU A 59 0.15 -12.59 7.30
CA LEU A 59 -0.90 -11.60 7.54
C LEU A 59 -2.18 -11.87 6.76
N THR A 60 -2.12 -12.56 5.62
CA THR A 60 -3.32 -12.96 4.86
C THR A 60 -4.04 -14.14 5.53
N THR A 61 -3.31 -15.12 6.09
CA THR A 61 -3.92 -16.29 6.74
C THR A 61 -4.66 -15.95 8.04
N ASN A 62 -4.18 -14.95 8.79
CA ASN A 62 -4.84 -14.50 10.02
C ASN A 62 -6.11 -13.66 9.77
N VAL A 63 -6.45 -13.34 8.52
CA VAL A 63 -7.68 -12.59 8.18
C VAL A 63 -8.82 -13.54 7.81
N THR A 64 -8.52 -14.75 7.32
CA THR A 64 -9.54 -15.74 6.92
C THR A 64 -10.12 -16.55 8.08
N THR A 65 -9.72 -16.28 9.33
CA THR A 65 -10.20 -16.97 10.54
C THR A 65 -11.10 -16.10 11.42
N TYR A 66 -11.43 -14.88 10.98
CA TYR A 66 -12.56 -14.15 11.54
C TYR A 66 -13.80 -14.56 10.74
N ASP A 67 -14.62 -15.42 11.35
CA ASP A 67 -15.92 -15.88 10.87
C ASP A 67 -16.94 -14.73 10.81
N ASP A 68 -16.67 -13.71 10.00
CA ASP A 68 -17.65 -12.75 9.54
C ASP A 68 -17.77 -12.89 8.01
N GLU A 69 -18.97 -13.31 7.60
CA GLU A 69 -19.59 -13.20 6.27
C GLU A 69 -18.90 -12.19 5.33
N PRO A 70 -18.70 -12.53 4.04
CA PRO A 70 -17.84 -11.78 3.13
C PRO A 70 -18.32 -10.34 2.99
N THR A 71 -17.60 -9.45 3.67
CA THR A 71 -17.71 -7.98 3.56
C THR A 71 -17.39 -7.50 2.13
N SER A 72 -17.00 -8.42 1.24
CA SER A 72 -16.89 -8.29 -0.21
C SER A 72 -18.12 -7.66 -0.89
N LYS A 73 -19.31 -7.67 -0.26
CA LYS A 73 -20.50 -6.98 -0.77
C LYS A 73 -20.68 -5.52 -0.31
N ARG A 74 -19.89 -5.00 0.64
CA ARG A 74 -20.03 -3.61 1.15
C ARG A 74 -19.01 -2.61 0.58
N LEU A 75 -17.96 -3.07 -0.11
CA LEU A 75 -16.93 -2.18 -0.66
C LEU A 75 -16.99 -2.02 -2.19
N ALA A 76 -18.09 -2.51 -2.78
CA ALA A 76 -18.74 -1.83 -3.90
C ALA A 76 -19.34 -0.50 -3.39
N ILE A 77 -18.50 0.43 -2.90
CA ILE A 77 -18.90 1.83 -3.01
C ILE A 77 -18.86 2.06 -4.51
N ASP A 78 -20.06 1.90 -5.07
CA ASP A 78 -20.55 2.49 -6.29
C ASP A 78 -19.50 3.46 -6.83
N LEU A 79 -18.95 3.13 -8.00
CA LEU A 79 -18.26 4.07 -8.86
C LEU A 79 -19.27 5.19 -9.14
N GLN A 80 -19.52 6.06 -8.16
CA GLN A 80 -20.27 7.27 -8.35
C GLN A 80 -19.42 8.04 -9.32
N GLN A 81 -19.92 7.97 -10.55
CA GLN A 81 -19.46 8.59 -11.76
C GLN A 81 -18.85 9.93 -11.41
N HIS A 82 -17.79 10.30 -12.13
CA HIS A 82 -17.14 11.61 -12.09
C HIS A 82 -18.22 12.73 -12.08
N GLN A 83 -18.72 13.12 -10.90
CA GLN A 83 -19.79 14.10 -10.80
C GLN A 83 -19.14 15.46 -10.95
N GLU A 84 -19.59 16.25 -11.90
CA GLU A 84 -19.15 17.64 -12.03
C GLU A 84 -19.55 18.42 -10.77
N HIS A 85 -18.59 18.64 -9.88
CA HIS A 85 -18.79 19.43 -8.68
C HIS A 85 -17.51 20.21 -8.36
N ARG A 86 -17.66 21.24 -7.52
CA ARG A 86 -16.51 21.90 -6.92
C ARG A 86 -16.03 21.07 -5.73
N CYS A 87 -14.86 20.44 -5.85
CA CYS A 87 -14.32 19.61 -4.77
C CYS A 87 -14.20 20.41 -3.46
N THR A 88 -14.73 19.84 -2.38
CA THR A 88 -14.65 20.33 -1.01
C THR A 88 -14.36 19.14 -0.09
N ASN A 89 -14.15 19.37 1.20
CA ASN A 89 -14.03 18.28 2.18
C ASN A 89 -15.26 17.35 2.26
N ALA A 90 -16.40 17.72 1.66
CA ALA A 90 -17.57 16.84 1.54
C ALA A 90 -17.30 15.57 0.69
N CYS A 91 -16.25 15.57 -0.12
CA CYS A 91 -15.78 14.41 -0.86
C CYS A 91 -15.15 13.33 0.05
N GLU A 92 -14.79 13.67 1.28
CA GLU A 92 -14.05 12.84 2.23
C GLU A 92 -14.99 12.22 3.27
N LYS A 93 -15.58 11.05 2.97
CA LYS A 93 -16.38 10.30 3.96
C LYS A 93 -15.48 9.38 4.78
N SER A 94 -15.37 9.61 6.08
CA SER A 94 -14.55 8.77 6.97
C SER A 94 -15.23 7.42 7.24
N LEU A 95 -14.60 6.32 6.85
CA LEU A 95 -14.96 4.98 7.33
C LEU A 95 -14.38 4.75 8.75
N PRO A 96 -15.06 4.00 9.63
CA PRO A 96 -14.55 3.71 10.97
C PRO A 96 -13.22 2.97 10.93
N LEU A 97 -12.17 3.58 11.49
CA LEU A 97 -10.81 3.01 11.54
C LEU A 97 -10.67 1.98 12.67
N ALA A 98 -10.11 0.82 12.36
CA ALA A 98 -9.51 -0.03 13.38
C ALA A 98 -8.29 0.69 13.99
N ARG A 99 -8.25 0.82 15.33
CA ARG A 99 -7.28 1.59 16.14
C ARG A 99 -5.77 1.31 15.92
N LYS A 100 -5.38 0.38 15.04
CA LYS A 100 -3.98 -0.04 14.79
C LYS A 100 -3.63 -0.18 13.30
N CYS A 101 -4.24 0.60 12.40
CA CYS A 101 -3.84 0.58 10.99
C CYS A 101 -2.61 1.46 10.73
N ASN A 102 -1.86 1.14 9.67
CA ASN A 102 -0.74 1.96 9.21
C ASN A 102 -1.26 3.33 8.74
N PHE A 103 -0.56 4.44 9.05
CA PHE A 103 -1.01 5.80 8.72
C PHE A 103 -1.23 6.04 7.22
N LEU A 104 -0.53 5.30 6.35
CA LEU A 104 -0.71 5.35 4.89
C LEU A 104 -1.99 4.65 4.42
N MET A 105 -2.70 3.99 5.34
CA MET A 105 -4.06 3.46 5.10
C MET A 105 -5.13 4.50 5.33
N ILE A 106 -4.82 5.59 6.05
CA ILE A 106 -5.79 6.62 6.38
C ILE A 106 -6.39 7.19 5.09
N PRO A 107 -5.62 7.64 4.07
CA PRO A 107 -6.24 8.16 2.84
C PRO A 107 -7.16 7.16 2.15
N LEU A 108 -6.80 5.87 2.15
CA LEU A 108 -7.63 4.86 1.49
C LEU A 108 -8.97 4.67 2.19
N ASN A 109 -8.99 4.79 3.52
CA ASN A 109 -10.24 4.76 4.30
C ASN A 109 -11.13 5.99 4.07
N TYR A 110 -10.56 7.07 3.52
CA TYR A 110 -11.31 8.24 3.06
C TYR A 110 -11.74 8.13 1.59
N GLY A 111 -11.58 6.96 0.97
CA GLY A 111 -11.98 6.69 -0.41
C GLY A 111 -10.92 6.97 -1.46
N TRP A 112 -9.70 7.35 -1.07
CA TRP A 112 -8.60 7.47 -2.02
C TRP A 112 -8.18 6.09 -2.53
N ARG A 113 -7.81 6.01 -3.80
CA ARG A 113 -7.17 4.81 -4.36
C ARG A 113 -5.70 5.11 -4.63
N ARG A 114 -4.83 4.13 -4.39
CA ARG A 114 -3.42 4.20 -4.76
C ARG A 114 -3.09 3.08 -5.73
N GLN A 115 -2.58 3.43 -6.89
CA GLN A 115 -2.22 2.53 -7.97
C GLN A 115 -0.73 2.61 -8.27
N VAL A 116 -0.11 1.45 -8.44
CA VAL A 116 1.29 1.34 -8.89
C VAL A 116 1.29 1.12 -10.39
N ARG A 117 1.99 1.97 -11.14
CA ARG A 117 2.22 1.84 -12.59
C ARG A 117 3.61 1.27 -12.81
N ASN A 118 3.71 -0.06 -12.86
CA ASN A 118 4.98 -0.79 -12.93
C ASN A 118 5.75 -0.52 -14.23
N ASP A 119 5.02 -0.30 -15.32
CA ASP A 119 5.52 0.09 -16.63
C ASP A 119 6.26 1.44 -16.61
N LEU A 120 5.74 2.39 -15.82
CA LEU A 120 6.27 3.76 -15.76
C LEU A 120 7.08 4.04 -14.49
N GLY A 121 7.17 3.10 -13.54
CA GLY A 121 7.87 3.33 -12.29
C GLY A 121 7.17 4.33 -11.35
N THR A 122 5.88 4.60 -11.52
CA THR A 122 5.19 5.71 -10.84
C THR A 122 4.02 5.27 -9.96
N ILE A 123 3.70 6.11 -8.98
CA ILE A 123 2.53 5.95 -8.12
C ILE A 123 1.47 6.97 -8.52
N VAL A 124 0.23 6.50 -8.66
CA VAL A 124 -0.93 7.33 -8.93
C VAL A 124 -1.88 7.26 -7.74
N TYR A 125 -2.15 8.41 -7.13
CA TYR A 125 -3.26 8.55 -6.20
C TYR A 125 -4.49 9.05 -6.95
N ILE A 126 -5.64 8.44 -6.68
CA ILE A 126 -6.92 8.83 -7.23
C ILE A 126 -7.79 9.25 -6.06
N SER A 127 -8.23 10.50 -6.07
CA SER A 127 -9.14 11.06 -5.05
C SER A 127 -10.52 10.38 -5.07
N PRO A 128 -11.33 10.53 -4.01
CA PRO A 128 -12.68 9.95 -3.96
C PRO A 128 -13.58 10.39 -5.11
N CYS A 129 -13.37 11.60 -5.65
CA CYS A 129 -14.09 12.11 -6.82
C CYS A 129 -13.52 11.65 -8.17
N GLY A 130 -12.43 10.88 -8.18
CA GLY A 130 -11.85 10.30 -9.40
C GLY A 130 -10.67 11.08 -10.00
N GLN A 131 -10.31 12.26 -9.47
CA GLN A 131 -9.15 13.01 -9.96
C GLN A 131 -7.85 12.29 -9.61
N ALA A 132 -6.97 12.12 -10.60
CA ALA A 132 -5.68 11.43 -10.47
C ALA A 132 -4.51 12.41 -10.23
N PHE A 133 -3.55 11.96 -9.42
CA PHE A 133 -2.36 12.69 -9.02
C PHE A 133 -1.15 11.75 -9.09
N THR A 134 -0.16 12.13 -9.89
CA THR A 134 1.11 11.39 -10.03
C THR A 134 2.28 12.11 -9.35
N ASP A 135 2.04 13.33 -8.89
CA ASP A 135 3.04 14.19 -8.29
C ASP A 135 2.59 14.72 -6.92
N ARG A 136 3.58 14.91 -6.05
CA ARG A 136 3.38 15.35 -4.67
C ARG A 136 2.87 16.79 -4.57
N GLU A 137 3.35 17.67 -5.42
CA GLU A 137 3.08 19.11 -5.31
C GLU A 137 1.63 19.44 -5.67
N ARG A 138 1.13 18.90 -6.77
CA ARG A 138 -0.26 19.02 -7.22
C ARG A 138 -1.22 18.40 -6.21
N LEU A 139 -0.87 17.25 -5.64
CA LEU A 139 -1.69 16.65 -4.58
C LEU A 139 -1.75 17.56 -3.35
N HIS A 140 -0.62 18.10 -2.91
CA HIS A 140 -0.57 19.01 -1.76
C HIS A 140 -1.36 20.30 -2.00
N LEU A 141 -1.24 20.91 -3.18
CA LEU A 141 -2.03 22.09 -3.55
C LEU A 141 -3.54 21.78 -3.56
N TYR A 142 -3.92 20.62 -4.10
CA TYR A 142 -5.31 20.16 -4.10
C TYR A 142 -5.87 19.99 -2.68
N LEU A 143 -5.15 19.31 -1.78
CA LEU A 143 -5.58 19.12 -0.39
C LEU A 143 -5.81 20.45 0.33
N ARG A 144 -4.94 21.45 0.09
CA ARG A 144 -5.12 22.81 0.64
C ARG A 144 -6.34 23.52 0.05
N GLN A 145 -6.54 23.41 -1.26
CA GLN A 145 -7.63 24.07 -1.96
C GLN A 145 -9.01 23.58 -1.49
N ILE A 146 -9.15 22.27 -1.21
CA ILE A 146 -10.41 21.68 -0.74
C ILE A 146 -10.60 21.76 0.77
N ASN A 147 -9.61 22.33 1.49
CA ASN A 147 -9.52 22.33 2.96
C ASN A 147 -9.66 20.91 3.56
N SER A 148 -8.88 19.98 3.00
CA SER A 148 -8.88 18.56 3.39
C SER A 148 -8.43 18.37 4.84
N CYS A 149 -8.98 17.36 5.50
CA CYS A 149 -8.48 16.92 6.81
C CYS A 149 -7.22 16.04 6.70
N LEU A 150 -6.88 15.58 5.49
CA LEU A 150 -5.70 14.78 5.20
C LEU A 150 -4.51 15.68 4.87
N THR A 151 -3.36 15.34 5.45
CA THR A 151 -2.11 16.04 5.18
C THR A 151 -1.22 15.24 4.24
N MET A 152 -0.31 15.91 3.54
CA MET A 152 0.62 15.28 2.59
C MET A 152 1.47 14.17 3.22
N ASN A 153 1.70 14.20 4.55
CA ASN A 153 2.47 13.16 5.25
C ASN A 153 1.78 11.78 5.26
N LEU A 154 0.48 11.73 4.95
CA LEU A 154 -0.30 10.50 4.84
C LEU A 154 -0.19 9.86 3.44
N PHE A 155 0.43 10.55 2.48
CA PHE A 155 0.58 10.09 1.10
C PHE A 155 2.06 9.82 0.80
N SER A 156 2.33 8.71 0.11
CA SER A 156 3.67 8.32 -0.31
C SER A 156 3.67 7.91 -1.78
N PHE A 157 4.45 8.64 -2.57
CA PHE A 157 4.72 8.36 -3.98
C PHE A 157 5.90 7.40 -4.18
N GLU A 158 6.50 6.92 -3.10
CA GLU A 158 7.57 5.92 -3.16
C GLU A 158 7.01 4.57 -3.58
N MET A 159 7.63 3.95 -4.59
CA MET A 159 7.11 2.73 -5.19
C MET A 159 7.15 1.52 -4.24
N ASP A 160 8.10 1.51 -3.29
CA ASP A 160 8.31 0.46 -2.29
C ASP A 160 7.35 0.52 -1.08
N CYS A 161 6.47 1.53 -1.06
CA CYS A 161 5.58 1.81 0.04
C CYS A 161 4.32 0.90 0.01
N ARG A 162 4.44 -0.29 0.62
CA ARG A 162 3.43 -1.37 0.58
C ARG A 162 2.26 -1.30 1.55
N ALA A 163 2.15 -0.25 2.38
CA ALA A 163 1.01 -0.15 3.30
C ALA A 163 -0.34 -0.25 2.56
N THR A 164 -0.41 0.26 1.32
CA THR A 164 -1.62 0.28 0.49
C THR A 164 -1.93 -1.02 -0.25
N GLN A 165 -0.96 -1.91 -0.40
CA GLN A 165 -1.13 -3.17 -1.15
C GLN A 165 -2.04 -4.14 -0.39
N LYS A 166 -2.08 -4.04 0.95
CA LYS A 166 -3.03 -4.76 1.80
C LYS A 166 -4.50 -4.39 1.55
N TYR A 167 -4.78 -3.11 1.26
CA TYR A 167 -6.16 -2.66 1.01
C TYR A 167 -6.71 -3.21 -0.31
N ASN A 168 -5.92 -3.22 -1.38
CA ASN A 168 -6.35 -3.76 -2.68
C ASN A 168 -6.60 -5.28 -2.65
N LEU A 169 -5.98 -6.01 -1.71
CA LEU A 169 -6.23 -7.44 -1.51
C LEU A 169 -7.52 -7.71 -0.73
N ILE A 170 -7.87 -6.82 0.19
CA ILE A 170 -9.11 -6.90 0.98
C ILE A 170 -10.30 -6.37 0.16
N ASN A 171 -10.05 -5.38 -0.70
CA ASN A 171 -11.03 -4.71 -1.55
C ASN A 171 -10.56 -4.76 -3.01
N PRO A 172 -10.64 -5.93 -3.67
CA PRO A 172 -10.33 -6.00 -5.09
C PRO A 172 -11.29 -5.08 -5.87
N PRO A 173 -10.81 -4.36 -6.89
CA PRO A 173 -11.71 -3.62 -7.78
C PRO A 173 -12.70 -4.60 -8.40
N ILE A 174 -13.99 -4.29 -8.29
CA ILE A 174 -15.04 -5.05 -8.96
C ILE A 174 -14.86 -4.80 -10.45
N ILE A 175 -14.62 -5.88 -11.20
CA ILE A 175 -14.48 -5.87 -12.66
C ILE A 175 -15.87 -5.68 -13.29
#